data_AF-A0A819PBX3-F1
#
_entry.id   AF-A0A819PBX3-F1
#
_cell.length_a   1.000
_cell.length_b   1.000
_cell.length_c   1.000
_cell.angle_alpha   90.00
_cell.angle_beta   90.00
_cell.angle_gamma   90.00
#
_symmetry.space_group_name_H-M   'P 1'
#
loop_
_entity.id
_entity.type
_entity.pdbx_description
1 polymer ?
#
loop_
_entity_poly.entity_id
_entity_poly.type
_entity_poly.pdbx_seq_one_letter_code
_entity_poly.pdbx_strand_id
1 'polypeptide(L)' 'SIIGILFVITIDPELCRKLKILYADISEVGTCGKDEAEILFTTHTIFRIDNIEALPEADRLYEMQITLVGDQDNDFSKHT' A
#
# COMPACT_ATOMS: atom_id res chain seq x y z
N SER A 1 -12.87 -21.79 2.80
CA SER A 1 -12.56 -21.05 4.04
C SER A 1 -11.97 -19.71 3.65
N ILE A 2 -12.54 -18.57 4.07
CA ILE A 2 -12.12 -17.21 3.65
C ILE A 2 -11.07 -16.66 4.62
N ILE A 3 -10.00 -16.05 4.14
CA ILE A 3 -8.97 -15.38 4.95
C ILE A 3 -9.05 -13.89 4.66
N GLY A 4 -9.03 -13.06 5.71
CA GLY A 4 -8.95 -11.61 5.58
C GLY A 4 -7.49 -11.15 5.53
N ILE A 5 -7.23 -10.09 4.77
CA ILE A 5 -5.94 -9.40 4.75
C ILE A 5 -6.20 -7.93 5.02
N LEU A 6 -5.53 -7.38 6.04
CA LEU A 6 -5.47 -5.95 6.31
C LEU A 6 -4.15 -5.43 5.76
N PHE A 7 -4.20 -4.68 4.66
CA PHE A 7 -3.01 -3.99 4.15
C PHE A 7 -2.72 -2.77 5.00
N VAL A 8 -1.48 -2.63 5.45
CA VAL A 8 -1.01 -1.48 6.22
C VAL A 8 0.14 -0.84 5.46
N ILE A 9 0.00 0.47 5.23
CA ILE A 9 0.94 1.28 4.47
C ILE A 9 1.18 2.60 5.20
N THR A 10 2.43 3.05 5.18
CA THR A 10 2.79 4.43 5.55
C THR A 10 3.09 5.23 4.28
N ILE A 11 2.38 6.32 4.07
CA ILE A 11 2.62 7.24 2.95
C ILE A 11 3.57 8.33 3.42
N ASP A 12 4.84 8.21 3.05
CA ASP A 12 5.84 9.25 3.23
C ASP A 12 5.90 10.14 1.97
N PRO A 13 5.49 11.43 2.05
CA PRO A 13 5.51 12.34 0.91
C PRO A 13 6.92 12.53 0.30
N GLU A 14 7.97 12.50 1.13
CA GLU A 14 9.35 12.67 0.68
C GLU A 14 9.82 11.45 -0.12
N LEU A 15 9.46 10.25 0.33
CA LEU A 15 9.68 9.00 -0.40
C LEU A 15 8.92 9.00 -1.74
N CYS A 16 7.63 9.36 -1.73
CA CYS A 16 6.83 9.43 -2.95
C CYS A 16 7.44 10.40 -3.97
N ARG A 17 7.90 11.57 -3.52
CA ARG A 17 8.59 12.54 -4.38
C ARG A 17 9.88 11.97 -4.96
N LYS A 18 10.68 11.26 -4.15
CA LYS A 18 11.93 10.62 -4.59
C LYS A 18 11.67 9.53 -5.64
N LEU A 19 10.63 8.72 -5.44
CA LEU A 19 10.26 7.61 -6.33
C LEU A 19 9.38 8.04 -7.51
N LYS A 20 9.00 9.32 -7.58
CA LYS A 20 8.08 9.88 -8.58
C LYS A 20 6.70 9.20 -8.60
N ILE A 21 6.24 8.76 -7.44
CA ILE A 21 4.93 8.14 -7.26
C ILE A 21 3.91 9.25 -7.03
N LEU A 22 2.85 9.24 -7.83
CA LEU A 22 1.77 10.21 -7.74
C LEU A 22 0.61 9.61 -6.92
N TYR A 23 0.10 10.41 -5.99
CA TYR A 23 -1.06 10.09 -5.19
C TYR A 23 -1.87 11.36 -4.91
N ALA A 24 -3.14 11.20 -4.58
CA ALA A 24 -4.03 12.29 -4.20
C ALA A 24 -4.95 11.88 -3.04
N ASP A 25 -5.19 12.81 -2.12
CA ASP A 25 -6.31 12.73 -1.19
C ASP A 25 -7.58 13.12 -1.94
N ILE A 26 -8.56 12.22 -1.99
CA ILE A 26 -9.81 12.41 -2.71
C ILE A 26 -11.03 12.41 -1.78
N SER A 27 -10.83 12.57 -0.47
CA SER A 27 -11.90 12.63 0.53
C SER A 27 -12.97 13.69 0.27
N GLU A 28 -12.63 14.78 -0.44
CA GLU A 28 -13.59 15.85 -0.78
C GLU A 28 -14.37 15.59 -2.08
N VAL A 29 -13.99 14.59 -2.87
CA VAL A 29 -14.62 14.28 -4.19
C VAL A 29 -15.08 12.83 -4.34
N GLY A 30 -14.65 11.93 -3.45
CA GLY A 30 -15.03 10.52 -3.43
C GLY A 30 -16.49 10.30 -3.01
N THR A 31 -17.08 9.19 -3.46
CA THR A 31 -18.50 8.85 -3.18
C THR A 31 -18.77 8.67 -1.68
N CYS A 32 -17.80 8.13 -0.95
CA CYS A 32 -17.86 7.95 0.50
C CYS A 32 -17.56 9.26 1.28
N GLY A 33 -17.08 10.31 0.59
CA GLY A 33 -16.79 11.61 1.18
C GLY A 33 -15.85 11.52 2.38
N LYS A 34 -16.19 12.23 3.45
CA LYS A 34 -15.36 12.35 4.67
C LYS A 34 -15.40 11.13 5.59
N ASP A 35 -16.23 10.14 5.29
CA ASP A 35 -16.29 8.90 6.06
C ASP A 35 -15.09 8.00 5.75
N GLU A 36 -14.42 8.24 4.60
CA GLU A 36 -13.19 7.57 4.21
C GLU A 36 -12.10 8.61 3.89
N ALA A 37 -10.94 8.51 4.55
CA ALA A 37 -9.75 9.27 4.17
C ALA A 37 -9.08 8.60 2.95
N GLU A 38 -9.79 8.56 1.83
CA GLU A 38 -9.37 7.82 0.63
C GLU A 38 -8.17 8.50 -0.04
N ILE A 39 -7.10 7.71 -0.22
CA ILE A 39 -5.92 8.09 -1.00
C ILE A 39 -5.88 7.28 -2.29
N LEU A 40 -5.87 7.99 -3.42
CA LEU A 40 -5.79 7.40 -4.74
C LEU A 40 -4.36 7.48 -5.29
N PHE A 41 -3.75 6.33 -5.55
CA PHE A 41 -2.49 6.23 -6.28
C PHE A 41 -2.72 6.10 -7.78
N THR A 42 -1.74 6.52 -8.60
CA THR A 42 -1.76 6.20 -10.03
C THR A 42 -1.64 4.69 -10.27
N THR A 43 -2.11 4.23 -11.43
CA THR A 43 -1.89 2.85 -11.87
C THR A 43 -0.40 2.52 -11.98
N HIS A 44 -0.05 1.23 -11.91
CA HIS A 44 1.34 0.74 -11.91
C HIS A 44 2.17 1.17 -10.69
N THR A 45 1.52 1.56 -9.58
CA THR A 45 2.20 1.71 -8.29
C THR A 45 2.51 0.32 -7.72
N ILE A 46 3.77 0.09 -7.35
CA ILE A 46 4.25 -1.19 -6.84
C ILE A 46 4.45 -1.08 -5.32
N PHE A 47 3.98 -2.10 -4.61
CA PHE A 47 4.19 -2.25 -3.18
C PHE A 47 4.95 -3.55 -2.92
N ARG A 48 5.99 -3.48 -2.07
CA ARG A 48 6.69 -4.66 -1.58
C ARG A 48 6.07 -5.09 -0.25
N ILE A 49 5.85 -6.39 -0.08
CA ILE A 49 5.46 -6.96 1.21
C ILE A 49 6.70 -7.02 2.10
N ASP A 50 6.65 -6.36 3.25
CA ASP A 50 7.74 -6.37 4.22
C ASP A 50 7.50 -7.39 5.33
N ASN A 51 6.24 -7.52 5.79
CA ASN A 51 5.89 -8.43 6.89
C ASN A 51 4.44 -8.91 6.77
N ILE A 52 4.17 -10.10 7.32
CA ILE A 52 2.84 -10.68 7.41
C ILE A 52 2.68 -11.27 8.82
N GLU A 53 1.70 -10.78 9.56
CA GLU A 53 1.42 -11.22 10.93
C GLU A 53 -0.06 -11.56 11.10
N ALA A 54 -0.37 -12.61 11.86
CA ALA A 54 -1.75 -12.88 12.23
C ALA A 54 -2.21 -11.85 13.26
N LEU A 55 -3.37 -11.23 13.05
CA LEU A 55 -3.97 -10.31 14.01
C LEU A 55 -4.57 -11.13 15.17
N PRO A 56 -4.01 -11.04 16.40
CA PRO A 56 -4.39 -11.95 17.48
C PRO A 56 -5.86 -11.86 17.89
N GLU A 57 -6.46 -10.69 17.67
CA GLU A 57 -7.83 -10.36 18.08
C GLU A 57 -8.88 -10.73 17.03
N ALA A 58 -8.46 -11.16 15.83
CA ALA A 58 -9.37 -11.43 14.71
C ALA A 58 -9.04 -12.79 14.08
N ASP A 59 -9.98 -13.73 14.20
CA ASP A 59 -9.81 -15.07 13.63
C ASP A 59 -9.62 -14.98 12.12
N ARG A 60 -8.50 -15.55 11.63
CA ARG A 60 -8.18 -15.68 10.20
C ARG A 60 -8.06 -14.33 9.47
N LEU A 61 -7.64 -13.29 10.19
CA LEU A 61 -7.22 -12.00 9.65
C LEU A 61 -5.69 -11.84 9.79
N TYR A 62 -5.03 -11.41 8.73
CA TYR A 62 -3.59 -11.17 8.71
C TYR A 62 -3.31 -9.71 8.37
N GLU A 63 -2.46 -9.07 9.16
CA GLU A 63 -1.89 -7.78 8.83
C GLU A 63 -0.73 -7.97 7.86
N MET A 64 -0.78 -7.25 6.74
CA MET A 64 0.26 -7.25 5.73
C MET A 64 0.85 -5.85 5.62
N GLN A 65 2.06 -5.71 6.14
CA GLN A 65 2.82 -4.48 6.04
C GLN A 65 3.42 -4.36 4.66
N ILE A 66 3.11 -3.26 3.96
CA ILE A 66 3.58 -3.00 2.60
C ILE A 66 4.25 -1.63 2.49
N THR A 67 5.31 -1.54 1.69
CA THR A 67 6.03 -0.29 1.43
C THR A 67 6.04 0.03 -0.06
N LEU A 68 5.91 1.32 -0.39
CA LEU A 68 6.07 1.85 -1.74
C LEU A 68 7.49 1.62 -2.26
N VAL A 69 7.59 0.99 -3.42
CA VAL A 69 8.85 0.86 -4.15
C VAL A 69 8.68 1.53 -5.52
N GLY A 70 9.73 2.24 -5.95
CA GLY A 70 9.73 2.85 -7.28
C GLY A 70 9.99 1.79 -8.34
N ASP A 71 9.89 2.18 -9.61
CA ASP A 71 10.21 1.37 -10.80
C ASP A 71 11.69 0.90 -10.87
N GLN A 72 12.48 1.22 -9.84
CA GLN A 72 13.89 0.86 -9.68
C GLN A 72 14.04 -0.34 -8.74
N ASP A 73 13.19 -1.37 -8.88
CA ASP A 73 13.54 -2.67 -8.31
C ASP A 73 14.59 -3.32 -9.21
N ASN A 74 15.85 -2.97 -8.91
CA ASN A 74 17.04 -3.62 -9.45
C ASN A 74 17.21 -5.07 -8.91
N ASP A 75 16.14 -5.66 -8.36
CA ASP A 75 16.11 -7.01 -7.81
C ASP A 75 15.54 -8.03 -8.81
N PHE A 76 14.81 -7.58 -9.85
CA PHE A 76 14.43 -8.45 -10.97
C PHE A 76 15.60 -8.80 -11.91
N SER A 77 16.75 -8.12 -11.79
CA SER A 77 17.94 -8.36 -12.64
C SER A 77 18.90 -9.43 -12.10
N LYS A 78 18.62 -10.06 -10.95
CA LYS A 78 19.49 -11.08 -10.34
C LYS A 78 19.13 -12.53 -10.65
N HIS A 79 18.10 -12.76 -11.48
CA HIS A 79 17.64 -14.11 -11.82
C HIS A 79 17.57 -14.40 -13.33
N THR A 80 18.33 -13.67 -14.17
CA THR A 80 18.57 -14.00 -15.59
C THR A 80 20.03 -14.22 -15.86
#